data_AF-A0A453N0J4-F1
#
_entry.id   AF-A0A453N0J4-F1
#
_cell.length_a   1.000
_cell.length_b   1.000
_cell.length_c   1.000
_cell.angle_alpha   90.00
_cell.angle_beta   90.00
_cell.angle_gamma   90.00
#
_symmetry.space_group_name_H-M   'P 1'
#
loop_
_entity.id
_entity.type
_entity.pdbx_description
1 polymer ?
#
loop_
_entity_poly.entity_id
_entity_poly.type
_entity_poly.pdbx_seq_one_letter_code
_entity_poly.pdbx_strand_id
1 'polypeptide(L)'
;MNMQKMIDMPLYVQGIVTAPVLFAMEEFPELRGSVEHGFNDPSDVATALEYLAKSQGIERTRLLATEHAKLAARAIDALPEVGNKVALVSRQALKDLAQKLIRRTK
;
A
#
# COMPACT_ATOMS: atom_id res chain seq x y z
N MET A 1 29.00 -25.39 6.65
CA MET A 1 28.01 -24.39 7.13
C MET A 1 27.14 -25.10 8.16
N ASN A 2 27.14 -24.66 9.42
CA ASN A 2 26.54 -25.42 10.53
C ASN A 2 25.08 -25.05 10.78
N MET A 3 24.28 -26.02 11.25
CA MET A 3 22.83 -25.92 11.44
C MET A 3 22.40 -24.76 12.37
N GLN A 4 23.27 -24.36 13.31
CA GLN A 4 23.06 -23.19 14.17
C GLN A 4 23.00 -21.86 13.40
N LYS A 5 23.84 -21.68 12.35
CA LYS A 5 23.81 -20.48 11.49
C LYS A 5 22.54 -20.36 10.64
N MET A 6 21.80 -21.46 10.48
CA MET A 6 20.55 -21.48 9.70
C MET A 6 19.34 -21.07 10.55
N ILE A 7 19.43 -21.23 11.87
CA ILE A 7 18.41 -20.82 12.85
C ILE A 7 18.58 -19.33 13.21
N ASP A 8 19.83 -18.85 13.27
CA ASP A 8 20.17 -17.44 13.52
C ASP A 8 20.14 -16.56 12.25
N MET A 9 19.73 -17.11 11.11
CA MET A 9 19.60 -16.34 9.88
C MET A 9 18.38 -15.43 10.03
N PRO A 10 18.54 -14.10 10.04
CA PRO A 10 17.42 -13.19 10.16
C PRO A 10 16.44 -13.53 9.04
N LEU A 11 15.16 -13.74 9.40
CA LEU A 11 14.06 -13.74 8.45
C LEU A 11 14.27 -12.50 7.59
N TYR A 12 14.62 -12.72 6.33
CA TYR A 12 14.99 -11.66 5.41
C TYR A 12 13.77 -10.74 5.26
N VAL A 13 13.74 -9.67 6.03
CA VAL A 13 12.71 -8.65 5.91
C VAL A 13 13.04 -7.99 4.59
N GLN A 14 12.31 -8.35 3.54
CA GLN A 14 12.43 -7.69 2.25
C GLN A 14 12.17 -6.21 2.52
N GLY A 15 13.22 -5.39 2.50
CA GLY A 15 13.20 -3.95 2.78
C GLY A 15 12.45 -3.16 1.70
N ILE A 16 11.25 -3.61 1.35
CA ILE A 16 10.38 -3.02 0.36
C ILE A 16 9.72 -1.82 1.02
N VAL A 17 10.23 -0.65 0.65
CA VAL A 17 9.61 0.62 0.99
C VAL A 17 8.30 0.74 0.20
N THR A 18 7.19 0.93 0.90
CA THR A 18 5.86 1.07 0.30
C THR A 18 5.24 2.42 0.65
N ALA A 19 4.12 2.76 0.01
CA ALA A 19 3.46 4.07 0.14
C ALA A 19 3.27 4.57 1.60
N PRO A 20 2.88 3.73 2.59
CA PRO A 20 2.76 4.21 3.96
C PRO A 20 4.07 4.74 4.54
N VAL A 21 5.19 4.06 4.27
CA VAL A 21 6.54 4.47 4.72
C VAL A 21 6.98 5.73 3.97
N LEU A 22 6.73 5.82 2.66
CA LEU A 22 7.04 7.01 1.87
C LEU A 22 6.34 8.26 2.42
N PHE A 23 5.06 8.16 2.78
CA PHE A 23 4.34 9.27 3.41
C PHE A 23 4.83 9.57 4.83
N ALA A 24 5.18 8.54 5.61
CA ALA A 24 5.78 8.75 6.93
C ALA A 24 7.13 9.51 6.84
N MET A 25 7.93 9.27 5.80
CA MET A 25 9.21 9.98 5.56
C MET A 25 9.03 11.47 5.22
N GLU A 26 7.84 11.89 4.78
CA GLU A 26 7.54 13.32 4.59
C GLU A 26 7.32 14.03 5.93
N GLU A 27 6.79 13.32 6.93
CA GLU A 27 6.54 13.82 8.28
C GLU A 27 7.76 13.65 9.19
N PHE A 28 8.52 12.56 9.01
CA PHE A 28 9.70 12.18 9.79
C PHE A 28 10.89 11.87 8.85
N PRO A 29 11.62 12.89 8.40
CA PRO A 29 12.75 12.73 7.48
C PRO A 29 13.85 11.78 7.99
N GLU A 30 13.97 11.60 9.30
CA GLU A 30 14.90 10.67 9.97
C GLU A 30 14.69 9.23 9.51
N LEU A 31 13.46 8.87 9.11
CA LEU A 31 13.12 7.56 8.58
C LEU A 31 13.85 7.23 7.28
N ARG A 32 14.33 8.25 6.55
CA ARG A 32 15.18 8.05 5.34
C ARG A 32 16.45 7.27 5.66
N GLY A 33 17.03 7.50 6.84
CA GLY A 33 18.21 6.76 7.29
C GLY A 33 17.92 5.26 7.31
N SER A 34 16.91 4.81 8.05
CA SER A 34 16.55 3.38 8.14
C SER A 34 16.19 2.76 6.78
N VAL A 35 15.58 3.55 5.88
CA VAL A 35 15.28 3.14 4.50
C VAL A 35 16.55 2.94 3.66
N GLU A 36 17.49 3.87 3.72
CA GLU A 36 18.77 3.80 2.99
C GLU A 36 19.64 2.62 3.45
N HIS A 37 19.58 2.28 4.75
CA HIS A 37 20.23 1.09 5.30
C HIS A 37 19.48 -0.22 4.96
N GLY A 38 18.32 -0.13 4.29
CA GLY A 38 17.60 -1.26 3.72
C GLY A 38 16.84 -2.13 4.71
N PHE A 39 16.57 -1.64 5.93
CA PHE A 39 15.94 -2.41 7.02
C PHE A 39 16.66 -3.72 7.34
N ASN A 40 17.99 -3.75 7.17
CA ASN A 40 18.81 -4.94 7.37
C ASN A 40 19.01 -5.28 8.86
N ASP A 41 18.79 -4.31 9.76
CA ASP A 41 18.79 -4.52 11.21
C ASP A 41 17.34 -4.58 11.75
N PRO A 42 16.98 -5.55 12.60
CA PRO A 42 15.68 -5.57 13.27
C PRO A 42 15.29 -4.28 14.00
N SER A 43 16.28 -3.51 14.48
CA SER A 43 16.07 -2.20 15.10
C SER A 43 15.56 -1.15 14.11
N ASP A 44 16.02 -1.17 12.85
CA ASP A 44 15.51 -0.28 11.79
C ASP A 44 14.02 -0.53 11.51
N VAL A 45 13.60 -1.80 11.55
CA VAL A 45 12.19 -2.19 11.38
C VAL A 45 11.34 -1.67 12.54
N ALA A 46 11.82 -1.84 13.78
CA ALA A 46 11.12 -1.37 14.96
C ALA A 46 10.94 0.16 14.93
N THR A 47 12.00 0.90 14.60
CA THR A 47 11.96 2.35 14.44
C THR A 47 10.99 2.76 13.33
N ALA A 48 10.98 2.07 12.19
CA ALA A 48 10.06 2.37 11.10
C ALA A 48 8.59 2.17 11.47
N LEU A 49 8.29 1.09 12.21
CA LEU A 49 6.94 0.85 12.72
C LEU A 49 6.51 1.92 13.73
N GLU A 50 7.42 2.38 14.58
CA GLU A 50 7.16 3.47 15.52
C GLU A 50 6.82 4.78 14.80
N TYR A 51 7.63 5.18 13.82
CA TYR A 51 7.35 6.37 13.02
C TYR A 51 6.07 6.23 12.20
N LEU A 52 5.81 5.04 11.63
CA LEU A 52 4.59 4.79 10.88
C LEU A 52 3.35 4.95 11.78
N ALA A 53 3.40 4.45 13.02
CA ALA A 53 2.32 4.58 14.00
C ALA A 53 2.08 6.02 14.46
N LYS A 54 3.12 6.86 14.48
CA LYS A 54 3.03 8.30 14.80
C LYS A 54 2.61 9.16 13.60
N SER A 55 2.87 8.68 12.38
CA SER A 55 2.59 9.40 11.14
C SER A 55 1.16 9.24 10.64
N GLN A 56 0.79 10.03 9.64
CA GLN A 56 -0.42 9.81 8.85
C GLN A 56 -0.20 8.88 7.65
N GLY A 57 0.93 8.18 7.55
CA GLY A 57 1.31 7.42 6.35
C GLY A 57 0.30 6.35 5.92
N ILE A 58 -0.27 5.61 6.88
CA ILE A 58 -1.31 4.60 6.62
C ILE A 58 -2.59 5.28 6.09
N GLU A 59 -3.03 6.34 6.76
CA GLU A 59 -4.27 7.04 6.39
C GLU A 59 -4.13 7.75 5.03
N ARG A 60 -3.00 8.41 4.77
CA ARG A 60 -2.70 9.04 3.48
C ARG A 60 -2.65 8.00 2.34
N THR A 61 -2.11 6.82 2.60
CA THR A 61 -2.15 5.72 1.62
C THR A 61 -3.58 5.27 1.33
N ARG A 62 -4.42 5.17 2.37
CA ARG A 62 -5.85 4.81 2.23
C ARG A 62 -6.63 5.88 1.44
N LEU A 63 -6.34 7.15 1.70
CA LEU A 63 -6.91 8.28 0.95
C LEU A 63 -6.49 8.23 -0.51
N LEU A 64 -5.20 8.03 -0.80
CA LEU A 64 -4.69 7.90 -2.17
C LEU A 64 -5.35 6.73 -2.91
N ALA A 65 -5.46 5.56 -2.27
CA ALA A 65 -6.17 4.42 -2.86
C ALA A 65 -7.64 4.74 -3.15
N THR A 66 -8.32 5.45 -2.23
CA THR A 66 -9.71 5.90 -2.40
C THR A 66 -9.86 6.84 -3.59
N GLU A 67 -8.94 7.78 -3.77
CA GLU A 67 -8.96 8.68 -4.93
C GLU A 67 -8.75 7.93 -6.25
N HIS A 68 -7.84 6.96 -6.29
CA HIS A 68 -7.67 6.10 -7.47
C HIS A 68 -8.93 5.27 -7.78
N ALA A 69 -9.63 4.74 -6.77
CA ALA A 69 -10.91 4.05 -6.99
C ALA A 69 -11.99 4.98 -7.56
N LYS A 70 -12.06 6.24 -7.08
CA LYS A 70 -12.96 7.26 -7.65
C LYS A 70 -12.60 7.60 -9.09
N LEU A 71 -11.31 7.70 -9.42
CA LEU A 71 -10.85 7.93 -10.79
C LEU A 71 -11.22 6.77 -11.72
N ALA A 72 -11.04 5.53 -11.26
CA ALA A 72 -11.43 4.35 -12.02
C ALA A 72 -12.94 4.32 -12.30
N ALA A 73 -13.78 4.63 -11.31
CA ALA A 73 -15.23 4.72 -11.49
C ALA A 73 -15.61 5.82 -12.50
N ARG A 74 -15.02 7.01 -12.39
CA ARG A 74 -15.23 8.12 -13.33
C ARG A 74 -14.82 7.76 -14.76
N ALA A 75 -13.72 7.02 -14.94
CA ALA A 75 -13.28 6.56 -16.26
C ALA A 75 -14.30 5.60 -16.91
N ILE A 76 -14.98 4.77 -16.12
CA ILE A 76 -16.05 3.87 -16.60
C ILE A 76 -17.28 4.69 -17.01
N ASP A 77 -17.65 5.70 -16.22
CA ASP A 77 -18.79 6.59 -16.53
C ASP A 77 -18.54 7.44 -17.78
N ALA A 78 -17.27 7.73 -18.11
CA ALA A 78 -16.89 8.48 -19.31
C ALA A 78 -16.94 7.65 -20.62
N LEU A 79 -17.20 6.33 -20.55
CA LEU A 79 -17.31 5.50 -21.75
C LEU A 79 -18.58 5.85 -22.55
N PRO A 80 -18.54 5.84 -23.90
CA PRO A 80 -19.70 6.13 -24.74
C PRO A 80 -20.92 5.30 -24.36
N GLU A 81 -22.13 5.87 -24.47
CA GLU A 81 -23.36 5.13 -24.19
C GLU A 81 -23.52 3.92 -25.10
N VAL A 82 -24.03 2.83 -24.52
CA VAL A 82 -24.31 1.59 -25.22
C VAL A 82 -25.66 1.05 -24.76
N GLY A 83 -26.56 0.75 -25.69
CA GLY A 83 -27.88 0.19 -25.40
C GLY A 83 -27.88 -1.30 -25.02
N ASN A 84 -26.69 -1.93 -24.92
CA ASN A 84 -26.56 -3.34 -24.60
C ASN A 84 -26.62 -3.57 -23.09
N LYS A 85 -27.61 -4.36 -22.64
CA LYS A 85 -27.81 -4.74 -21.23
C LYS A 85 -26.58 -5.38 -20.58
N VAL A 86 -25.86 -6.25 -21.30
CA VAL A 86 -24.64 -6.90 -20.79
C VAL A 86 -23.57 -5.85 -20.52
N ALA A 87 -23.38 -4.90 -21.43
CA ALA A 87 -22.39 -3.85 -21.26
C ALA A 87 -22.69 -2.94 -20.06
N LEU A 88 -23.97 -2.62 -19.82
CA LEU A 88 -24.40 -1.85 -18.65
C LEU A 88 -24.10 -2.60 -17.34
N VAL A 89 -24.43 -3.90 -17.27
CA VAL A 89 -24.15 -4.75 -16.10
C VAL A 89 -22.64 -4.85 -15.85
N SER A 90 -21.84 -5.08 -16.90
CA SER A 90 -20.38 -5.15 -16.79
C SER A 90 -19.77 -3.83 -16.29
N ARG A 91 -20.24 -2.68 -16.78
CA ARG A 91 -19.79 -1.36 -16.32
C ARG A 91 -20.09 -1.15 -14.84
N GLN A 92 -21.29 -1.53 -14.39
CA GLN A 92 -21.64 -1.43 -12.97
C GLN A 92 -20.74 -2.33 -12.11
N ALA A 93 -20.53 -3.58 -12.53
CA ALA A 93 -19.67 -4.52 -11.81
C ALA A 93 -18.22 -4.02 -11.67
N LEU A 94 -17.67 -3.36 -12.70
CA LEU A 94 -16.33 -2.76 -12.64
C LEU A 94 -16.25 -1.61 -11.62
N LYS A 95 -17.28 -0.77 -11.53
CA LYS A 95 -17.37 0.31 -10.52
C LYS A 95 -17.46 -0.27 -9.11
N ASP A 96 -18.29 -1.29 -8.93
CA ASP A 96 -18.46 -1.96 -7.65
C ASP A 96 -17.15 -2.63 -7.19
N LEU A 97 -16.40 -3.22 -8.12
CA LEU A 97 -15.08 -3.79 -7.84
C LEU A 97 -14.10 -2.75 -7.33
N ALA A 98 -14.02 -1.57 -7.97
CA ALA A 98 -13.15 -0.49 -7.54
C ALA A 98 -13.46 -0.04 -6.09
N GLN A 99 -14.74 0.05 -5.73
CA GLN A 99 -15.18 0.39 -4.37
C GLN A 99 -14.90 -0.72 -3.36
N LYS A 100 -15.10 -1.98 -3.75
CA LYS A 100 -14.87 -3.16 -2.89
C LYS A 100 -13.41 -3.27 -2.46
N LEU A 101 -12.47 -2.94 -3.34
CA LEU A 101 -11.04 -3.03 -3.04
C LEU A 101 -10.60 -2.10 -1.90
N ILE A 102 -11.27 -0.96 -1.70
CA ILE A 102 -10.96 -0.01 -0.62
C ILE A 102 -11.32 -0.56 0.76
N ARG A 103 -12.34 -1.42 0.85
CA ARG A 103 -12.88 -1.93 2.12
C ARG A 103 -12.40 -3.34 2.45
N ARG A 104 -11.50 -3.89 1.64
CA ARG A 104 -11.06 -5.28 1.78
C ARG A 104 -10.12 -5.42 2.98
N THR A 105 -10.60 -6.07 4.03
CA THR A 105 -9.76 -6.74 5.03
C THR A 105 -9.52 -8.19 4.62
N LYS A 106 -8.33 -8.73 4.92
CA LYS A 106 -8.00 -10.15 4.71
C LYS A 106 -8.47 -10.99 5.88
#